data_AF-A0A3S5B5H4-F1
#
_entry.id   AF-A0A3S5B5H4-F1
#
_cell.length_a   1.000
_cell.length_b   1.000
_cell.length_c   1.000
_cell.angle_alpha   90.00
_cell.angle_beta   90.00
_cell.angle_gamma   90.00
#
_symmetry.space_group_name_H-M   'P 1'
#
loop_
_entity.id
_entity.type
_entity.pdbx_description
1 polymer ?
#
loop_
_entity_poly.entity_id
_entity_poly.type
_entity_poly.pdbx_seq_one_letter_code
_entity_poly.pdbx_strand_id
1 'polypeptide(L)'
;MNYCKLTIISLSLLALGTGCTVVPGSSLPKGNKTVVYHEQDSTQRVDLDSKVSIRPITYNLIQSMKQPPRMASNNLDLNHKKSTYRYRIGKGDVLNIMVWHHPDLASKVPTFNPPGKQVSSGTWVDESGYISYPLIGRLHVQGKTIEELQQIITSQLRRYIKNPHVSINVTEFRSQRVTISGAVANAGQQPITNIPVTLLDAIDMAGGVTANADTQNIKWTHNGVDSTVSLQDILQYGDLAQNQLLSHGDIIYVPTNENSKVYVMGEVGKQTALRMSGHGLTLTQALGESGGLNQTHADATGVFVIRNTPKDLEKPIHIYQLNLKDATAYALGNEFKLHAEDIVYITAAPVTRWNRVISQLTNTISNSNSLDNIFKF
;
A
#
# COMPACT_ATOMS: atom_id res chain seq x y z
N MET A 1 -3.56 68.60 65.74
CA MET A 1 -3.94 68.89 64.34
C MET A 1 -3.89 67.57 63.56
N ASN A 2 -5.07 66.96 63.41
CA ASN A 2 -5.55 66.13 62.30
C ASN A 2 -4.81 64.87 61.82
N TYR A 3 -5.46 63.72 62.11
CA TYR A 3 -5.75 62.50 61.30
C TYR A 3 -4.59 61.78 60.56
N CYS A 4 -4.52 60.45 60.40
CA CYS A 4 -5.53 59.39 60.45
C CYS A 4 -4.86 58.01 60.63
N LYS A 5 -5.70 57.06 61.04
CA LYS A 5 -5.47 55.66 61.39
C LYS A 5 -5.05 54.76 60.22
N LEU A 6 -4.21 53.76 60.55
CA LEU A 6 -4.42 52.31 60.31
C LEU A 6 -4.65 51.83 58.87
N THR A 7 -3.68 51.07 58.32
CA THR A 7 -3.86 49.66 57.92
C THR A 7 -2.55 49.06 57.40
N ILE A 8 -2.00 48.15 58.19
CA ILE A 8 -1.04 47.11 57.77
C ILE A 8 -1.90 46.00 57.15
N ILE A 9 -1.81 45.78 55.83
CA ILE A 9 -2.43 44.63 55.16
C ILE A 9 -1.38 43.93 54.29
N SER A 10 -0.87 42.84 54.86
CA SER A 10 -0.43 41.58 54.25
C SER A 10 0.42 41.62 52.97
N LEU A 11 1.73 41.67 53.19
CA LEU A 11 2.74 41.04 52.34
C LEU A 11 2.71 39.51 52.57
N SER A 12 1.69 38.81 52.08
CA SER A 12 1.60 37.34 52.18
C SER A 12 0.55 36.75 51.22
N LEU A 13 0.87 36.67 49.94
CA LEU A 13 0.14 35.81 49.00
C LEU A 13 1.07 35.26 47.91
N LEU A 14 2.13 34.59 48.36
CA LEU A 14 2.98 33.72 47.54
C LEU A 14 3.10 32.37 48.26
N ALA A 15 2.16 31.47 47.97
CA ALA A 15 2.32 30.01 47.99
C ALA A 15 0.93 29.36 47.90
N LEU A 16 0.84 28.29 47.11
CA LEU A 16 -0.30 27.37 46.99
C LEU A 16 -1.44 27.83 46.07
N GLY A 17 -1.09 28.11 44.82
CA GLY A 17 -1.97 27.78 43.70
C GLY A 17 -1.31 26.66 42.91
N THR A 18 -1.84 25.44 42.99
CA THR A 18 -1.62 24.41 41.96
C THR A 18 -2.29 24.91 40.69
N GLY A 19 -1.64 25.87 40.01
CA GLY A 19 -2.07 26.37 38.73
C GLY A 19 -1.77 25.30 37.70
N CYS A 20 -2.82 24.73 37.10
CA CYS A 20 -2.69 24.08 35.82
C CYS A 20 -2.05 25.10 34.86
N THR A 21 -0.79 24.89 34.49
CA THR A 21 -0.10 25.72 33.51
C THR A 21 -0.73 25.43 32.15
N VAL A 22 -1.80 26.12 31.81
CA VAL A 22 -2.41 26.06 30.47
C VAL A 22 -1.52 26.89 29.54
N VAL A 23 -0.46 26.25 29.05
CA VAL A 23 0.36 26.80 27.97
C VAL A 23 -0.43 26.65 26.66
N PRO A 24 -0.67 27.72 25.90
CA PRO A 24 -1.34 27.64 24.60
C PRO A 24 -0.51 26.84 23.59
N GLY A 25 -1.09 25.80 23.00
CA GLY A 25 -0.46 24.94 21.99
C GLY A 25 -0.61 23.46 22.32
N SER A 26 -0.40 22.59 21.33
CA SER A 26 -0.31 21.15 21.58
C SER A 26 1.06 20.82 22.19
N SER A 27 1.13 19.80 23.04
CA SER A 27 2.39 19.22 23.51
C SER A 27 2.23 17.73 23.74
N LEU A 28 3.32 16.97 23.58
CA LEU A 28 3.37 15.53 23.85
C LEU A 28 4.16 15.30 25.15
N PRO A 29 3.52 15.30 26.34
CA PRO A 29 4.23 15.02 27.58
C PRO A 29 4.68 13.56 27.63
N LYS A 30 5.84 13.31 28.26
CA LYS A 30 6.42 11.96 28.41
C LYS A 30 5.73 11.11 29.48
N GLY A 31 4.77 11.67 30.23
CA GLY A 31 3.91 10.99 31.20
C GLY A 31 2.78 11.90 31.70
N ASN A 32 1.75 11.32 32.32
CA ASN A 32 0.53 11.97 32.83
C ASN A 32 -0.24 12.74 31.75
N LYS A 33 -0.72 12.04 30.71
CA LYS A 33 -1.60 12.65 29.70
C LYS A 33 -3.01 12.87 30.24
N THR A 34 -3.46 14.12 30.29
CA THR A 34 -4.86 14.46 30.62
C THR A 34 -5.77 14.13 29.44
N VAL A 35 -6.67 13.16 29.61
CA VAL A 35 -7.67 12.81 28.60
C VAL A 35 -8.96 13.61 28.83
N VAL A 36 -9.44 14.30 27.80
CA VAL A 36 -10.71 15.05 27.82
C VAL A 36 -11.81 14.14 27.24
N TYR A 37 -12.81 13.78 28.05
CA TYR A 37 -13.93 12.92 27.64
C TYR A 37 -15.24 13.71 27.61
N HIS A 38 -16.15 13.36 26.68
CA HIS A 38 -17.55 13.78 26.72
C HIS A 38 -18.36 12.77 27.57
N GLU A 39 -19.26 13.27 28.41
CA GLU A 39 -19.89 12.60 29.58
C GLU A 39 -20.69 11.31 29.29
N GLN A 40 -20.79 10.82 28.05
CA GLN A 40 -21.56 9.61 27.69
C GLN A 40 -20.74 8.33 27.46
N ASP A 41 -19.40 8.41 27.37
CA ASP A 41 -18.57 7.20 27.20
C ASP A 41 -18.24 6.55 28.56
N SER A 42 -19.14 5.67 29.00
CA SER A 42 -19.04 4.89 30.24
C SER A 42 -18.42 3.50 30.05
N THR A 43 -17.52 3.35 29.08
CA THR A 43 -16.73 2.11 28.88
C THR A 43 -15.29 2.33 29.36
N GLN A 44 -14.82 1.45 30.25
CA GLN A 44 -13.47 1.33 30.84
C GLN A 44 -12.46 2.42 30.48
N ARG A 45 -12.06 3.22 31.48
CA ARG A 45 -10.92 4.16 31.45
C ARG A 45 -9.66 3.47 30.91
N VAL A 46 -9.42 3.54 29.60
CA VAL A 46 -8.15 3.12 29.02
C VAL A 46 -7.17 4.27 29.22
N ASP A 47 -6.27 4.11 30.17
CA ASP A 47 -5.14 5.03 30.33
C ASP A 47 -4.26 4.94 29.07
N LEU A 48 -4.24 6.02 28.28
CA LEU A 48 -3.48 6.09 27.04
C LEU A 48 -1.98 5.89 27.30
N ASP A 49 -1.47 6.27 28.47
CA ASP A 49 -0.05 6.10 28.81
C ASP A 49 0.32 4.62 28.96
N SER A 50 -0.63 3.77 29.42
CA SER A 50 -0.44 2.32 29.51
C SER A 50 -0.35 1.62 28.14
N LYS A 51 -0.85 2.26 27.07
CA LYS A 51 -0.89 1.73 25.69
C LYS A 51 0.24 2.24 24.80
N VAL A 52 1.18 2.98 25.36
CA VAL A 52 2.26 3.64 24.62
C VAL A 52 3.62 3.00 24.93
N SER A 53 4.41 2.76 23.88
CA SER A 53 5.82 2.38 23.96
C SER A 53 6.70 3.51 23.44
N ILE A 54 7.50 4.15 24.31
CA ILE A 54 8.46 5.18 23.92
C ILE A 54 9.84 4.55 23.67
N ARG A 55 10.44 4.80 22.50
CA ARG A 55 11.74 4.26 22.09
C ARG A 55 12.64 5.37 21.54
N PRO A 56 13.88 5.54 22.03
CA PRO A 56 14.81 6.50 21.42
C PRO A 56 15.33 5.98 20.08
N ILE A 57 15.38 6.85 19.06
CA ILE A 57 16.00 6.57 17.77
C ILE A 57 17.52 6.61 17.95
N THR A 58 18.08 5.44 18.20
CA THR A 58 19.51 5.20 18.40
C THR A 58 20.08 4.38 17.24
N TYR A 59 21.40 4.38 17.08
CA TYR A 59 22.06 3.53 16.10
C TYR A 59 21.66 2.05 16.24
N ASN A 60 21.60 1.53 17.47
CA ASN A 60 21.19 0.15 17.75
C ASN A 60 19.74 -0.13 17.36
N LEU A 61 18.82 0.82 17.62
CA LEU A 61 17.44 0.69 17.17
C LEU A 61 17.40 0.61 15.64
N ILE A 62 18.09 1.51 14.95
CA ILE A 62 18.15 1.52 13.49
C ILE A 62 18.70 0.19 12.96
N GLN A 63 19.82 -0.32 13.50
CA GLN A 63 20.35 -1.62 13.08
C GLN A 63 19.37 -2.76 13.36
N SER A 64 18.65 -2.74 14.48
CA SER A 64 17.63 -3.76 14.78
C SER A 64 16.41 -3.70 13.85
N MET A 65 16.16 -2.54 13.23
CA MET A 65 15.08 -2.34 12.27
C MET A 65 15.49 -2.57 10.82
N LYS A 66 16.80 -2.65 10.52
CA LYS A 66 17.27 -2.94 9.16
C LYS A 66 16.82 -4.34 8.77
N GLN A 67 16.03 -4.41 7.71
CA GLN A 67 15.78 -5.68 7.04
C GLN A 67 17.11 -6.20 6.47
N PRO A 68 17.34 -7.52 6.47
CA PRO A 68 18.50 -8.10 5.80
C PRO A 68 18.51 -7.62 4.34
N PRO A 69 19.70 -7.43 3.75
CA PRO A 69 19.80 -6.98 2.36
C PRO A 69 19.01 -7.93 1.47
N ARG A 70 18.11 -7.38 0.66
CA ARG A 70 17.35 -8.16 -0.32
C ARG A 70 18.35 -8.68 -1.36
N MET A 71 18.47 -10.00 -1.44
CA MET A 71 19.39 -10.66 -2.35
C MET A 71 18.62 -11.18 -3.55
N ALA A 72 19.27 -11.16 -4.72
CA ALA A 72 18.74 -11.83 -5.90
C ALA A 72 18.53 -13.31 -5.57
N SER A 73 17.35 -13.82 -5.90
CA SER A 73 16.95 -15.18 -5.63
C SER A 73 16.31 -15.77 -6.87
N ASN A 74 16.69 -17.01 -7.19
CA ASN A 74 16.07 -17.75 -8.28
C ASN A 74 14.81 -18.47 -7.76
N ASN A 75 13.86 -18.71 -8.66
CA ASN A 75 12.64 -19.45 -8.37
C ASN A 75 12.61 -20.76 -9.14
N LEU A 76 13.24 -21.80 -8.56
CA LEU A 76 13.33 -23.13 -9.17
C LEU A 76 11.96 -23.79 -9.32
N ASP A 77 11.05 -23.56 -8.37
CA ASP A 77 9.68 -24.06 -8.44
C ASP A 77 8.92 -23.43 -9.62
N LEU A 78 9.03 -22.12 -9.81
CA LEU A 78 8.47 -21.45 -10.98
C LEU A 78 9.05 -22.00 -12.28
N ASN A 79 10.37 -22.20 -12.35
CA ASN A 79 11.02 -22.75 -13.54
C ASN A 79 10.49 -24.16 -13.86
N HIS A 80 10.30 -25.00 -12.85
CA HIS A 80 9.69 -26.32 -13.02
C HIS A 80 8.22 -26.22 -13.46
N LYS A 81 7.41 -25.36 -12.82
CA LYS A 81 6.03 -25.12 -13.22
C LYS A 81 5.93 -24.69 -14.68
N LYS A 82 6.79 -23.78 -15.14
CA LYS A 82 6.87 -23.34 -16.55
C LYS A 82 7.23 -24.47 -17.50
N SER A 83 8.16 -25.37 -17.15
CA SER A 83 8.58 -26.46 -18.04
C SER A 83 7.48 -27.53 -18.20
N THR A 84 6.74 -27.80 -17.12
CA THR A 84 5.60 -28.74 -17.13
C THR A 84 4.29 -28.11 -17.56
N TYR A 85 4.25 -26.80 -17.82
CA TYR A 85 3.03 -26.08 -18.15
C TYR A 85 2.40 -26.61 -19.44
N ARG A 86 1.13 -26.97 -19.37
CA ARG A 86 0.33 -27.38 -20.53
C ARG A 86 -1.02 -26.69 -20.45
N TYR A 87 -1.38 -25.99 -21.51
CA TYR A 87 -2.73 -25.46 -21.64
C TYR A 87 -3.73 -26.59 -21.85
N ARG A 88 -4.85 -26.52 -21.13
CA ARG A 88 -5.97 -27.44 -21.26
C ARG A 88 -7.15 -26.70 -21.84
N ILE A 89 -7.77 -27.27 -22.85
CA ILE A 89 -8.90 -26.67 -23.55
C ILE A 89 -10.08 -26.50 -22.58
N GLY A 90 -10.71 -25.33 -22.58
CA GLY A 90 -11.87 -25.04 -21.76
C GLY A 90 -13.09 -24.65 -22.59
N LYS A 91 -14.21 -24.45 -21.89
CA LYS A 91 -15.49 -24.05 -22.49
C LYS A 91 -15.38 -22.66 -23.12
N GLY A 92 -15.91 -22.49 -24.32
CA GLY A 92 -15.87 -21.23 -25.07
C GLY A 92 -14.59 -20.98 -25.86
N ASP A 93 -13.54 -21.79 -25.72
CA ASP A 93 -12.37 -21.70 -26.60
C ASP A 93 -12.76 -21.93 -28.06
N VAL A 94 -12.00 -21.32 -28.98
CA VAL A 94 -12.18 -21.52 -30.42
C VAL A 94 -10.98 -22.27 -30.96
N LEU A 95 -11.22 -23.43 -31.55
CA LEU A 95 -10.19 -24.30 -32.10
C LEU A 95 -10.19 -24.22 -33.62
N ASN A 96 -9.02 -24.09 -34.24
CA ASN A 96 -8.87 -24.34 -35.66
C ASN A 96 -8.30 -25.74 -35.86
N ILE A 97 -9.12 -26.61 -36.45
CA ILE A 97 -8.75 -27.98 -36.79
C ILE A 97 -8.59 -28.06 -38.30
N MET A 98 -7.38 -28.43 -38.73
CA MET A 98 -7.00 -28.61 -40.14
C MET A 98 -6.60 -30.06 -40.38
N VAL A 99 -7.15 -30.66 -41.44
CA VAL A 99 -6.76 -31.98 -41.91
C VAL A 99 -6.07 -31.80 -43.27
N TRP A 100 -4.80 -32.18 -43.35
CA TRP A 100 -4.01 -32.03 -44.58
C TRP A 100 -4.64 -32.80 -45.74
N HIS A 101 -4.61 -32.21 -46.95
CA HIS A 101 -5.26 -32.72 -48.17
C HIS A 101 -6.79 -32.88 -48.08
N HIS A 102 -7.42 -32.36 -47.02
CA HIS A 102 -8.87 -32.38 -46.81
C HIS A 102 -9.40 -30.99 -46.37
N PRO A 103 -9.33 -29.97 -47.25
CA PRO A 103 -9.81 -28.61 -46.93
C PRO A 103 -11.34 -28.53 -46.75
N ASP A 104 -12.07 -29.54 -47.19
CA ASP A 104 -13.49 -29.75 -46.94
C ASP A 104 -13.80 -30.01 -45.45
N LEU A 105 -12.85 -30.58 -44.71
CA LEU A 105 -12.93 -30.87 -43.28
C LEU A 105 -12.32 -29.78 -42.40
N ALA A 106 -11.72 -28.74 -43.01
CA ALA A 106 -11.28 -27.58 -42.27
C ALA A 106 -12.47 -26.98 -41.51
N SER A 107 -12.22 -26.49 -40.30
CA SER A 107 -13.26 -25.94 -39.42
C SER A 107 -13.96 -24.75 -40.12
N LYS A 108 -15.10 -25.00 -40.78
CA LYS A 108 -15.93 -23.96 -41.38
C LYS A 108 -16.89 -23.42 -40.33
N VAL A 109 -16.96 -22.10 -40.23
CA VAL A 109 -17.79 -21.35 -39.27
C VAL A 109 -19.26 -21.83 -39.35
N PRO A 110 -19.91 -22.21 -38.23
CA PRO A 110 -21.36 -22.17 -38.15
C PRO A 110 -21.78 -20.70 -38.21
N THR A 111 -22.57 -20.34 -39.23
CA THR A 111 -23.00 -18.98 -39.61
C THR A 111 -23.92 -18.28 -38.60
N PHE A 112 -23.87 -18.61 -37.31
CA PHE A 112 -24.66 -17.94 -36.28
C PHE A 112 -23.80 -16.99 -35.44
N ASN A 113 -23.40 -15.89 -36.08
CA ASN A 113 -22.80 -14.77 -35.37
C ASN A 113 -23.91 -13.82 -34.86
N PRO A 114 -23.89 -13.40 -33.59
CA PRO A 114 -24.58 -12.18 -33.19
C PRO A 114 -24.11 -11.00 -34.07
N PRO A 115 -24.99 -10.08 -34.48
CA PRO A 115 -24.59 -8.99 -35.36
C PRO A 115 -23.46 -8.14 -34.73
N GLY A 116 -22.38 -7.90 -35.49
CA GLY A 116 -21.39 -6.86 -35.17
C GLY A 116 -19.95 -7.28 -34.80
N LYS A 117 -19.61 -8.57 -34.74
CA LYS A 117 -18.20 -9.02 -34.56
C LYS A 117 -17.83 -10.08 -35.59
N GLN A 118 -16.78 -9.82 -36.37
CA GLN A 118 -16.09 -10.86 -37.14
C GLN A 118 -15.45 -11.83 -36.14
N VAL A 119 -16.05 -13.02 -35.98
CA VAL A 119 -15.47 -14.09 -35.16
C VAL A 119 -14.45 -14.83 -36.01
N SER A 120 -13.32 -15.17 -35.40
CA SER A 120 -12.25 -15.92 -36.04
C SER A 120 -12.77 -17.27 -36.56
N SER A 121 -12.30 -17.71 -37.73
CA SER A 121 -12.64 -19.02 -38.30
C SER A 121 -12.21 -20.15 -37.34
N GLY A 122 -13.15 -20.98 -36.90
CA GLY A 122 -12.87 -22.13 -36.02
C GLY A 122 -14.12 -22.79 -35.44
N THR A 123 -13.92 -23.93 -34.78
CA THR A 123 -14.94 -24.68 -34.05
C THR A 123 -14.92 -24.25 -32.57
N TRP A 124 -16.05 -23.75 -32.09
CA TRP A 124 -16.23 -23.35 -30.69
C TRP A 124 -16.46 -24.56 -29.78
N VAL A 125 -15.89 -24.53 -28.57
CA VAL A 125 -16.18 -25.48 -27.51
C VAL A 125 -17.46 -25.06 -26.80
N ASP A 126 -18.48 -25.93 -26.84
CA ASP A 126 -19.78 -25.64 -26.25
C ASP A 126 -19.77 -25.61 -24.70
N GLU A 127 -20.88 -25.19 -24.11
CA GLU A 127 -21.03 -25.10 -22.65
C GLU A 127 -20.95 -26.46 -21.93
N SER A 128 -21.15 -27.55 -22.66
CA SER A 128 -21.00 -28.92 -22.16
C SER A 128 -19.57 -29.45 -22.32
N GLY A 129 -18.66 -28.68 -22.93
CA GLY A 129 -17.26 -29.06 -23.15
C GLY A 129 -17.01 -29.89 -24.41
N TYR A 130 -17.94 -29.88 -25.37
CA TYR A 130 -17.87 -30.64 -26.61
C TYR A 130 -17.64 -29.75 -27.83
N ILE A 131 -17.12 -30.35 -28.90
CA ILE A 131 -17.15 -29.80 -30.25
C ILE A 131 -17.93 -30.74 -31.17
N SER A 132 -18.47 -30.22 -32.27
CA SER A 132 -18.98 -31.04 -33.37
C SER A 132 -18.02 -30.98 -34.54
N TYR A 133 -17.54 -32.13 -34.99
CA TYR A 133 -16.57 -32.23 -36.08
C TYR A 133 -17.08 -33.16 -37.19
N PRO A 134 -16.89 -32.83 -38.48
CA PRO A 134 -17.34 -33.68 -39.58
C PRO A 134 -16.83 -35.12 -39.48
N LEU A 135 -17.63 -36.08 -39.96
CA LEU A 135 -17.38 -37.53 -39.98
C LEU A 135 -17.36 -38.24 -38.62
N ILE A 136 -16.85 -37.57 -37.57
CA ILE A 136 -16.70 -38.18 -36.23
C ILE A 136 -17.71 -37.67 -35.19
N GLY A 137 -18.51 -36.66 -35.55
CA GLY A 137 -19.63 -36.18 -34.72
C GLY A 137 -19.19 -35.36 -33.51
N ARG A 138 -19.90 -35.52 -32.39
CA ARG A 138 -19.61 -34.79 -31.14
C ARG A 138 -18.43 -35.41 -30.39
N LEU A 139 -17.50 -34.58 -29.97
CA LEU A 139 -16.29 -34.99 -29.24
C LEU A 139 -16.12 -34.15 -27.97
N HIS A 140 -15.89 -34.80 -26.83
CA HIS A 140 -15.57 -34.11 -25.58
C HIS A 140 -14.11 -33.64 -25.60
N VAL A 141 -13.88 -32.33 -25.47
CA VAL A 141 -12.54 -31.71 -25.57
C VAL A 141 -12.11 -30.99 -24.30
N GLN A 142 -13.04 -30.66 -23.40
CA GLN A 142 -12.71 -29.97 -22.16
C GLN A 142 -11.68 -30.75 -21.34
N GLY A 143 -10.68 -30.03 -20.83
CA GLY A 143 -9.59 -30.56 -20.00
C GLY A 143 -8.46 -31.23 -20.79
N LYS A 144 -8.63 -31.45 -22.09
CA LYS A 144 -7.61 -32.07 -22.94
C LYS A 144 -6.54 -31.08 -23.36
N THR A 145 -5.31 -31.54 -23.54
CA THR A 145 -4.29 -30.77 -24.25
C THR A 145 -4.53 -30.84 -25.76
N ILE A 146 -3.85 -29.98 -26.51
CA ILE A 146 -3.92 -29.97 -27.98
C ILE A 146 -3.38 -31.29 -28.55
N GLU A 147 -2.33 -31.84 -27.96
CA GLU A 147 -1.71 -33.10 -28.37
C GLU A 147 -2.66 -34.28 -28.13
N GLU A 148 -3.30 -34.33 -26.96
CA GLU A 148 -4.30 -35.36 -26.63
C GLU A 148 -5.48 -35.29 -27.61
N LEU A 149 -5.98 -34.09 -27.89
CA LEU A 149 -7.09 -33.89 -28.83
C LEU A 149 -6.70 -34.32 -30.25
N GLN A 150 -5.49 -33.97 -30.70
CA GLN A 150 -4.98 -34.35 -32.01
C GLN A 150 -4.94 -35.87 -32.18
N GLN A 151 -4.41 -36.60 -31.19
CA GLN A 151 -4.36 -38.06 -31.21
C GLN A 151 -5.77 -38.68 -31.30
N ILE A 152 -6.72 -38.13 -30.55
CA ILE A 152 -8.11 -38.61 -30.54
C ILE A 152 -8.77 -38.39 -31.91
N ILE A 153 -8.67 -37.18 -32.48
CA ILE A 153 -9.28 -36.88 -33.78
C ILE A 153 -8.62 -37.72 -34.88
N THR A 154 -7.29 -37.84 -34.91
CA THR A 154 -6.58 -38.69 -35.86
C THR A 154 -7.05 -40.14 -35.77
N SER A 155 -7.18 -40.69 -34.57
CA SER A 155 -7.63 -42.07 -34.38
C SER A 155 -9.06 -42.29 -34.87
N GLN A 156 -9.98 -41.35 -34.61
CA GLN A 156 -11.37 -41.48 -35.03
C GLN A 156 -11.57 -41.28 -36.54
N LEU A 157 -10.78 -40.40 -37.17
CA LEU A 157 -10.82 -40.14 -38.61
C LEU A 157 -10.27 -41.28 -39.47
N ARG A 158 -9.42 -42.17 -38.92
CA ARG A 158 -8.87 -43.32 -39.66
C ARG A 158 -9.93 -44.26 -40.25
N ARG A 159 -11.16 -44.23 -39.73
CA ARG A 159 -12.30 -44.99 -40.27
C ARG A 159 -12.86 -44.43 -41.58
N TYR A 160 -12.54 -43.18 -41.89
CA TYR A 160 -13.08 -42.44 -43.03
C TYR A 160 -12.00 -41.95 -43.99
N ILE A 161 -10.79 -41.70 -43.49
CA ILE A 161 -9.66 -41.14 -44.23
C ILE A 161 -8.45 -42.05 -44.06
N LYS A 162 -7.76 -42.34 -45.16
CA LYS A 162 -6.50 -43.09 -45.13
C LYS A 162 -5.38 -42.16 -44.67
N ASN A 163 -4.67 -42.53 -43.61
CA ASN A 163 -3.54 -41.77 -43.04
C ASN A 163 -3.84 -40.28 -42.78
N PRO A 164 -4.84 -39.95 -41.92
CA PRO A 164 -5.18 -38.56 -41.65
C PRO A 164 -4.07 -37.85 -40.87
N HIS A 165 -3.64 -36.70 -41.38
CA HIS A 165 -2.72 -35.79 -40.68
C HIS A 165 -3.49 -34.58 -40.18
N VAL A 166 -3.65 -34.49 -38.86
CA VAL A 166 -4.46 -33.46 -38.20
C VAL A 166 -3.54 -32.46 -37.51
N SER A 167 -3.80 -31.18 -37.68
CA SER A 167 -3.17 -30.08 -36.95
C SER A 167 -4.25 -29.28 -36.24
N ILE A 168 -3.99 -28.92 -34.99
CA ILE A 168 -4.94 -28.19 -34.14
C ILE A 168 -4.21 -27.02 -33.49
N ASN A 169 -4.84 -25.85 -33.51
CA ASN A 169 -4.43 -24.73 -32.67
C ASN A 169 -5.65 -24.06 -32.03
N VAL A 170 -5.41 -23.32 -30.94
CA VAL A 170 -6.44 -22.47 -30.33
C VAL A 170 -6.36 -21.10 -31.00
N THR A 171 -7.41 -20.73 -31.73
CA THR A 171 -7.51 -19.42 -32.37
C THR A 171 -7.86 -18.34 -31.34
N GLU A 172 -8.72 -18.67 -30.39
CA GLU A 172 -9.12 -17.74 -29.33
C GLU A 172 -9.18 -18.45 -27.97
N PHE A 173 -8.37 -17.95 -27.04
CA PHE A 173 -8.33 -18.38 -25.64
C PHE A 173 -9.39 -17.60 -24.85
N ARG A 174 -10.57 -18.20 -24.67
CA ARG A 174 -11.72 -17.53 -24.05
C ARG A 174 -12.10 -18.14 -22.70
N SER A 175 -11.71 -19.39 -22.48
CA SER A 175 -12.15 -20.16 -21.31
C SER A 175 -11.46 -19.76 -20.00
N GLN A 176 -10.21 -19.30 -20.07
CA GLN A 176 -9.37 -19.08 -18.91
C GLN A 176 -8.76 -17.68 -18.95
N ARG A 177 -8.94 -16.94 -17.84
CA ARG A 177 -8.52 -15.55 -17.73
C ARG A 177 -7.99 -15.24 -16.33
N VAL A 178 -7.08 -14.28 -16.28
CA VAL A 178 -6.62 -13.59 -15.07
C VAL A 178 -7.12 -12.16 -15.09
N THR A 179 -7.35 -11.58 -13.93
CA THR A 179 -7.83 -10.19 -13.81
C THR A 179 -6.76 -9.31 -13.23
N ILE A 180 -6.39 -8.25 -13.95
CA ILE A 180 -5.46 -7.23 -13.48
C ILE A 180 -6.25 -5.95 -13.24
N SER A 181 -6.08 -5.36 -12.06
CA SER A 181 -6.83 -4.17 -11.64
C SER A 181 -5.99 -3.24 -10.77
N GLY A 182 -6.46 -2.00 -10.61
CA GLY A 182 -5.80 -0.98 -9.80
C GLY A 182 -4.84 -0.12 -10.62
N ALA A 183 -3.71 0.24 -10.01
CA ALA A 183 -2.73 1.21 -10.48
C ALA A 183 -1.82 0.67 -11.60
N VAL A 184 -2.42 0.26 -12.72
CA VAL A 184 -1.73 -0.21 -13.94
C VAL A 184 -2.18 0.61 -15.16
N ALA A 185 -1.38 0.62 -16.23
CA ALA A 185 -1.71 1.39 -17.42
C ALA A 185 -3.00 0.90 -18.11
N ASN A 186 -3.16 -0.42 -18.25
CA ASN A 186 -4.31 -1.05 -18.90
C ASN A 186 -4.88 -2.16 -18.00
N ALA A 187 -5.80 -1.78 -17.11
CA ALA A 187 -6.55 -2.75 -16.30
C ALA A 187 -7.51 -3.57 -17.16
N GLY A 188 -7.72 -4.84 -16.80
CA GLY A 188 -8.62 -5.72 -17.52
C GLY A 188 -8.29 -7.20 -17.37
N GLN A 189 -9.05 -8.02 -18.10
CA GLN A 189 -8.86 -9.46 -18.12
C GLN A 189 -7.90 -9.88 -19.24
N GLN A 190 -6.83 -10.58 -18.88
CA GLN A 190 -5.90 -11.17 -19.83
C GLN A 190 -6.17 -12.68 -19.96
N PRO A 191 -6.10 -13.26 -21.16
CA PRO A 191 -6.32 -14.69 -21.36
C PRO A 191 -5.12 -15.52 -20.89
N ILE A 192 -5.38 -16.69 -20.32
CA ILE A 192 -4.37 -17.73 -20.14
C ILE A 192 -4.24 -18.49 -21.46
N THR A 193 -3.01 -18.66 -21.94
CA THR A 193 -2.73 -19.24 -23.27
C THR A 193 -1.85 -20.47 -23.18
N ASN A 194 -1.37 -20.99 -24.32
CA ASN A 194 -0.35 -22.03 -24.37
C ASN A 194 1.04 -21.56 -23.91
N ILE A 195 1.23 -20.25 -23.70
CA ILE A 195 2.45 -19.68 -23.12
C ILE A 195 2.21 -19.45 -21.62
N PRO A 196 3.07 -19.96 -20.72
CA PRO A 196 2.91 -19.72 -19.29
C PRO A 196 3.11 -18.23 -18.98
N VAL A 197 2.11 -17.62 -18.33
CA VAL A 197 2.11 -16.20 -17.93
C VAL A 197 2.37 -16.10 -16.44
N THR A 198 3.36 -15.31 -16.03
CA THR A 198 3.67 -15.03 -14.63
C THR A 198 3.07 -13.70 -14.16
N LEU A 199 3.11 -13.44 -12.85
CA LEU A 199 2.67 -12.17 -12.27
C LEU A 199 3.39 -10.99 -12.92
N LEU A 200 4.71 -11.09 -13.10
CA LEU A 200 5.49 -10.07 -13.79
C LEU A 200 5.02 -9.89 -15.24
N ASP A 201 4.88 -10.98 -15.99
CA ASP A 201 4.45 -10.93 -17.40
C ASP A 201 3.07 -10.26 -17.54
N ALA A 202 2.14 -10.56 -16.63
CA ALA A 202 0.79 -9.99 -16.66
C ALA A 202 0.77 -8.48 -16.39
N ILE A 203 1.61 -8.00 -15.47
CA ILE A 203 1.77 -6.56 -15.20
C ILE A 203 2.42 -5.86 -16.41
N ASP A 204 3.43 -6.46 -17.01
CA ASP A 204 4.09 -5.92 -18.20
C ASP A 204 3.14 -5.87 -19.40
N MET A 205 2.35 -6.93 -19.61
CA MET A 205 1.28 -6.97 -20.63
C MET A 205 0.16 -5.95 -20.36
N ALA A 206 -0.05 -5.55 -19.09
CA ALA A 206 -0.94 -4.46 -18.73
C ALA A 206 -0.33 -3.08 -19.02
N GLY A 207 0.89 -3.00 -19.56
CA GLY A 207 1.60 -1.75 -19.85
C GLY A 207 2.35 -1.19 -18.64
N GLY A 208 2.61 -2.02 -17.62
CA GLY A 208 3.29 -1.63 -16.40
C GLY A 208 2.39 -0.94 -15.36
N VAL A 209 3.00 -0.61 -14.23
CA VAL A 209 2.34 0.11 -13.12
C VAL A 209 2.34 1.62 -13.35
N THR A 210 1.36 2.33 -12.79
CA THR A 210 1.32 3.80 -12.84
C THR A 210 2.30 4.43 -11.84
N ALA A 211 2.61 5.72 -12.02
CA ALA A 211 3.58 6.43 -11.16
C ALA A 211 3.17 6.50 -9.67
N ASN A 212 1.88 6.42 -9.37
CA ASN A 212 1.32 6.42 -8.02
C ASN A 212 1.05 5.00 -7.48
N ALA A 213 1.51 3.94 -8.16
CA ALA A 213 1.30 2.56 -7.72
C ALA A 213 2.12 2.22 -6.48
N ASP A 214 1.54 1.39 -5.60
CA ASP A 214 2.26 0.73 -4.52
C ASP A 214 2.85 -0.59 -5.03
N THR A 215 4.12 -0.52 -5.46
CA THR A 215 4.85 -1.66 -6.01
C THR A 215 5.37 -2.65 -4.98
N GLN A 216 5.26 -2.33 -3.69
CA GLN A 216 5.69 -3.21 -2.59
C GLN A 216 4.55 -4.07 -2.05
N ASN A 217 3.30 -3.60 -2.17
CA ASN A 217 2.14 -4.24 -1.58
C ASN A 217 1.11 -4.71 -2.62
N ILE A 218 1.58 -5.24 -3.75
CA ILE A 218 0.68 -5.82 -4.76
C ILE A 218 -0.01 -7.03 -4.16
N LYS A 219 -1.33 -7.11 -4.33
CA LYS A 219 -2.12 -8.25 -3.88
C LYS A 219 -2.31 -9.22 -5.03
N TRP A 220 -1.88 -10.45 -4.81
CA TRP A 220 -2.19 -11.59 -5.67
C TRP A 220 -3.12 -12.53 -4.93
N THR A 221 -4.31 -12.75 -5.49
CA THR A 221 -5.30 -13.69 -4.96
C THR A 221 -5.32 -14.91 -5.87
N HIS A 222 -5.06 -16.08 -5.30
CA HIS A 222 -5.09 -17.36 -5.99
C HIS A 222 -5.94 -18.36 -5.21
N ASN A 223 -6.95 -18.94 -5.85
CA ASN A 223 -7.90 -19.86 -5.21
C ASN A 223 -8.50 -19.32 -3.89
N GLY A 224 -8.77 -18.01 -3.84
CA GLY A 224 -9.33 -17.34 -2.66
C GLY A 224 -8.34 -17.04 -1.53
N VAL A 225 -7.05 -17.31 -1.73
CA VAL A 225 -5.98 -16.98 -0.78
C VAL A 225 -5.23 -15.75 -1.26
N ASP A 226 -5.19 -14.72 -0.42
CA ASP A 226 -4.45 -13.50 -0.68
C ASP A 226 -2.99 -13.66 -0.27
N SER A 227 -2.09 -13.19 -1.13
CA SER A 227 -0.66 -13.06 -0.88
C SER A 227 -0.18 -11.68 -1.31
N THR A 228 0.77 -11.13 -0.58
CA THR A 228 1.41 -9.85 -0.93
C THR A 228 2.70 -10.12 -1.68
N VAL A 229 2.88 -9.43 -2.80
CA VAL A 229 4.04 -9.52 -3.69
C VAL A 229 4.63 -8.13 -3.86
N SER A 230 5.96 -8.03 -3.82
CA SER A 230 6.72 -6.82 -4.09
C SER A 230 7.29 -6.88 -5.51
N LEU A 231 6.66 -6.17 -6.44
CA LEU A 231 7.20 -5.97 -7.79
C LEU A 231 8.53 -5.21 -7.74
N GLN A 232 8.69 -4.31 -6.77
CA GLN A 232 9.96 -3.64 -6.56
C GLN A 232 11.08 -4.64 -6.28
N ASP A 233 10.82 -5.71 -5.52
CA ASP A 233 11.85 -6.71 -5.20
C ASP A 233 12.24 -7.55 -6.39
N ILE A 234 11.26 -7.92 -7.18
CA ILE A 234 11.47 -8.64 -8.44
C ILE A 234 12.34 -7.80 -9.39
N LEU A 235 12.01 -6.52 -9.58
CA LEU A 235 12.66 -5.67 -10.58
C LEU A 235 13.99 -5.05 -10.13
N GLN A 236 14.06 -4.56 -8.89
CA GLN A 236 15.23 -3.82 -8.39
C GLN A 236 16.29 -4.74 -7.79
N TYR A 237 15.86 -5.80 -7.09
CA TYR A 237 16.76 -6.69 -6.37
C TYR A 237 16.91 -8.07 -7.03
N GLY A 238 16.12 -8.37 -8.06
CA GLY A 238 16.16 -9.67 -8.75
C GLY A 238 15.65 -10.81 -7.87
N ASP A 239 14.78 -10.52 -6.90
CA ASP A 239 14.16 -11.53 -6.05
C ASP A 239 12.99 -12.19 -6.79
N LEU A 240 13.30 -13.18 -7.63
CA LEU A 240 12.30 -13.90 -8.42
C LEU A 240 11.47 -14.87 -7.59
N ALA A 241 11.79 -15.09 -6.30
CA ALA A 241 11.05 -16.00 -5.43
C ALA A 241 9.57 -15.61 -5.28
N GLN A 242 9.29 -14.31 -5.41
CA GLN A 242 7.93 -13.78 -5.33
C GLN A 242 7.16 -13.84 -6.66
N ASN A 243 7.84 -14.07 -7.79
CA ASN A 243 7.17 -14.20 -9.08
C ASN A 243 6.45 -15.54 -9.16
N GLN A 244 5.16 -15.54 -9.50
CA GLN A 244 4.30 -16.73 -9.50
C GLN A 244 3.73 -16.98 -10.89
N LEU A 245 3.55 -18.26 -11.24
CA LEU A 245 2.83 -18.65 -12.44
C LEU A 245 1.33 -18.44 -12.19
N LEU A 246 0.67 -17.73 -13.10
CA LEU A 246 -0.75 -17.42 -12.95
C LEU A 246 -1.63 -18.55 -13.49
N SER A 247 -2.82 -18.64 -12.92
CA SER A 247 -3.85 -19.59 -13.33
C SER A 247 -5.20 -18.92 -13.53
N HIS A 248 -6.14 -19.66 -14.11
CA HIS A 248 -7.50 -19.15 -14.29
C HIS A 248 -8.12 -18.72 -12.96
N GLY A 249 -8.66 -17.50 -12.93
CA GLY A 249 -9.35 -16.95 -11.76
C GLY A 249 -8.45 -16.15 -10.83
N ASP A 250 -7.14 -16.12 -11.09
CA ASP A 250 -6.23 -15.28 -10.33
C ASP A 250 -6.56 -13.79 -10.50
N ILE A 251 -6.43 -13.05 -9.41
CA ILE A 251 -6.64 -11.61 -9.37
C ILE A 251 -5.32 -10.95 -8.94
N ILE A 252 -4.87 -9.99 -9.74
CA ILE A 252 -3.77 -9.10 -9.41
C ILE A 252 -4.36 -7.72 -9.18
N TYR A 253 -4.22 -7.22 -7.97
CA TYR A 253 -4.64 -5.88 -7.59
C TYR A 253 -3.41 -5.06 -7.20
N VAL A 254 -3.15 -4.00 -7.96
CA VAL A 254 -2.06 -3.05 -7.69
C VAL A 254 -2.64 -1.85 -6.93
N PRO A 255 -2.33 -1.65 -5.64
CA PRO A 255 -2.84 -0.52 -4.89
C PRO A 255 -2.23 0.80 -5.38
N THR A 256 -2.84 1.92 -5.01
CA THR A 256 -2.22 3.24 -5.14
C THR A 256 -1.60 3.68 -3.82
N ASN A 257 -0.53 4.46 -3.89
CA ASN A 257 0.09 5.17 -2.78
C ASN A 257 -0.61 6.50 -2.45
N GLU A 258 -1.78 6.80 -3.04
CA GLU A 258 -2.44 8.10 -2.87
C GLU A 258 -2.86 8.40 -1.43
N ASN A 259 -3.18 7.34 -0.68
CA ASN A 259 -3.54 7.43 0.73
C ASN A 259 -2.35 7.17 1.67
N SER A 260 -1.18 6.81 1.13
CA SER A 260 0.06 6.62 1.91
C SER A 260 0.66 7.99 2.24
N LYS A 261 0.16 8.61 3.31
CA LYS A 261 0.58 9.95 3.76
C LYS A 261 1.23 9.89 5.14
N VAL A 262 2.19 10.78 5.37
CA VAL A 262 2.77 11.09 6.67
C VAL A 262 2.37 12.51 7.05
N TYR A 263 2.03 12.73 8.31
CA TYR A 263 1.62 14.04 8.80
C TYR A 263 2.74 14.69 9.61
N VAL A 264 3.21 15.85 9.18
CA VAL A 264 4.22 16.62 9.92
C VAL A 264 3.55 17.78 10.64
N MET A 265 3.70 17.82 11.97
CA MET A 265 3.00 18.72 12.88
C MET A 265 3.93 19.31 13.95
N GLY A 266 3.48 20.40 14.60
CA GLY A 266 4.24 21.07 15.66
C GLY A 266 5.15 22.19 15.15
N GLU A 267 6.28 22.39 15.81
CA GLU A 267 7.22 23.51 15.54
C GLU A 267 8.17 23.22 14.37
N VAL A 268 7.59 23.07 13.18
CA VAL A 268 8.29 22.95 11.90
C VAL A 268 8.08 24.21 11.05
N GLY A 269 8.86 24.35 9.98
CA GLY A 269 8.68 25.44 9.02
C GLY A 269 7.25 25.51 8.45
N LYS A 270 6.70 24.35 8.05
CA LYS A 270 5.34 24.21 7.52
C LYS A 270 4.73 22.88 7.94
N GLN A 271 3.62 22.94 8.67
CA GLN A 271 2.82 21.75 8.96
C GLN A 271 2.11 21.28 7.69
N THR A 272 2.28 20.01 7.32
CA THR A 272 1.80 19.49 6.03
C THR A 272 1.62 17.97 6.06
N ALA A 273 0.80 17.44 5.15
CA ALA A 273 0.74 16.02 4.85
C ALA A 273 1.66 15.72 3.65
N LEU A 274 2.65 14.86 3.84
CA LEU A 274 3.60 14.43 2.82
C LEU A 274 3.16 13.10 2.23
N ARG A 275 3.24 12.97 0.91
CA ARG A 275 2.93 11.72 0.22
C ARG A 275 4.16 10.83 0.22
N MET A 276 3.97 9.53 0.43
CA MET A 276 5.04 8.56 0.33
C MET A 276 5.25 8.15 -1.13
N SER A 277 6.50 8.16 -1.57
CA SER A 277 6.94 7.61 -2.86
C SER A 277 7.22 6.11 -2.73
N GLY A 278 7.35 5.39 -3.85
CA GLY A 278 7.67 3.95 -3.88
C GLY A 278 8.99 3.56 -3.19
N HIS A 279 9.94 4.50 -3.02
CA HIS A 279 11.17 4.29 -2.24
C HIS A 279 11.01 4.56 -0.72
N GLY A 280 9.79 4.82 -0.27
CA GLY A 280 9.44 5.24 1.09
C GLY A 280 9.79 6.70 1.39
N LEU A 281 9.53 7.12 2.63
CA LEU A 281 9.85 8.46 3.14
C LEU A 281 10.67 8.30 4.43
N THR A 282 11.76 9.06 4.59
CA THR A 282 12.59 9.02 5.81
C THR A 282 12.19 10.15 6.76
N LEU A 283 12.51 10.02 8.04
CA LEU A 283 12.25 11.09 9.01
C LEU A 283 12.99 12.38 8.62
N THR A 284 14.25 12.28 8.22
CA THR A 284 15.03 13.45 7.77
C THR A 284 14.45 14.08 6.51
N GLN A 285 14.01 13.28 5.54
CA GLN A 285 13.36 13.81 4.33
C GLN A 285 12.04 14.51 4.68
N ALA A 286 11.22 13.92 5.56
CA ALA A 286 9.97 14.52 6.01
C ALA A 286 10.19 15.88 6.70
N LEU A 287 11.21 15.95 7.57
CA LEU A 287 11.61 17.22 8.19
C LEU A 287 12.05 18.23 7.12
N GLY A 288 12.90 17.84 6.17
CA GLY A 288 13.36 18.70 5.09
C GLY A 288 12.23 19.26 4.22
N GLU A 289 11.32 18.40 3.75
CA GLU A 289 10.16 18.80 2.93
C GLU A 289 9.15 19.67 3.69
N SER A 290 9.10 19.55 5.02
CA SER A 290 8.31 20.42 5.89
C SER A 290 9.01 21.75 6.26
N GLY A 291 10.17 22.06 5.67
CA GLY A 291 10.92 23.28 5.95
C GLY A 291 11.79 23.22 7.21
N GLY A 292 12.06 22.02 7.73
CA GLY A 292 12.93 21.79 8.88
C GLY A 292 12.31 22.17 10.22
N LEU A 293 13.11 22.06 11.28
CA LEU A 293 12.73 22.53 12.62
C LEU A 293 12.70 24.06 12.64
N ASN A 294 11.71 24.63 13.31
CA ASN A 294 11.72 26.06 13.58
C ASN A 294 12.85 26.40 14.58
N GLN A 295 13.93 27.03 14.12
CA GLN A 295 15.12 27.27 14.94
C GLN A 295 14.87 28.15 16.16
N THR A 296 13.86 29.01 16.14
CA THR A 296 13.54 29.90 17.26
C THR A 296 12.58 29.26 18.25
N HIS A 297 11.70 28.37 17.80
CA HIS A 297 10.59 27.86 18.61
C HIS A 297 10.65 26.38 18.98
N ALA A 298 11.34 25.57 18.18
CA ALA A 298 11.38 24.13 18.33
C ALA A 298 12.34 23.66 19.43
N ASP A 299 11.97 22.59 20.13
CA ASP A 299 12.87 21.81 20.96
C ASP A 299 13.50 20.70 20.11
N ALA A 300 14.80 20.85 19.81
CA ALA A 300 15.54 19.85 19.03
C ALA A 300 15.61 18.48 19.73
N THR A 301 15.37 18.37 21.04
CA THR A 301 15.31 17.07 21.73
C THR A 301 13.99 16.34 21.52
N GLY A 302 12.94 17.04 21.09
CA GLY A 302 11.57 16.55 21.04
C GLY A 302 11.04 16.38 19.63
N VAL A 303 11.79 15.67 18.79
CA VAL A 303 11.31 15.18 17.50
C VAL A 303 10.75 13.77 17.69
N PHE A 304 9.45 13.61 17.47
CA PHE A 304 8.74 12.35 17.70
C PHE A 304 8.13 11.81 16.42
N VAL A 305 8.16 10.49 16.26
CA VAL A 305 7.31 9.77 15.31
C VAL A 305 6.30 8.97 16.12
N ILE A 306 5.02 9.23 15.92
CA ILE A 306 3.91 8.49 16.52
C ILE A 306 3.38 7.54 15.46
N ARG A 307 3.43 6.24 15.77
CA ARG A 307 3.07 5.15 14.86
C ARG A 307 2.04 4.24 15.50
N ASN A 308 0.93 4.01 14.79
CA ASN A 308 -0.03 2.98 15.15
C ASN A 308 0.51 1.60 14.71
N THR A 309 0.58 0.66 15.65
CA THR A 309 1.11 -0.69 15.47
C THR A 309 0.09 -1.69 16.01
N PRO A 310 -1.02 -1.97 15.28
CA PRO A 310 -2.12 -2.79 15.78
C PRO A 310 -1.72 -4.26 16.06
N LYS A 311 -0.56 -4.71 15.56
CA LYS A 311 0.01 -6.03 15.86
C LYS A 311 0.54 -6.14 17.30
N ASP A 312 0.90 -5.02 17.93
CA ASP A 312 1.25 -4.97 19.35
C ASP A 312 -0.04 -4.78 20.14
N LEU A 313 -0.62 -5.89 20.61
CA LEU A 313 -1.89 -5.89 21.34
C LEU A 313 -1.78 -5.22 22.73
N GLU A 314 -0.57 -5.18 23.29
CA GLU A 314 -0.33 -4.57 24.60
C GLU A 314 -0.13 -3.06 24.47
N LYS A 315 0.74 -2.64 23.55
CA LYS A 315 1.15 -1.25 23.33
C LYS A 315 1.02 -0.86 21.85
N PRO A 316 -0.21 -0.67 21.35
CA PRO A 316 -0.45 -0.40 19.94
C PRO A 316 0.11 0.95 19.46
N ILE A 317 0.52 1.85 20.36
CA ILE A 317 1.06 3.16 20.00
C ILE A 317 2.56 3.18 20.27
N HIS A 318 3.36 3.18 19.20
CA HIS A 318 4.81 3.32 19.29
C HIS A 318 5.20 4.79 19.09
N ILE A 319 5.96 5.34 20.03
CA ILE A 319 6.52 6.69 19.95
C ILE A 319 8.03 6.57 19.83
N TYR A 320 8.58 7.05 18.73
CA TYR A 320 10.02 7.09 18.51
C TYR A 320 10.54 8.50 18.71
N GLN A 321 11.58 8.69 19.52
CA GLN A 321 12.13 10.01 19.80
C GLN A 321 13.52 10.16 19.19
N LEU A 322 13.72 11.15 18.31
CA LEU A 322 15.04 11.57 17.82
C LEU A 322 15.46 12.86 18.53
N ASN A 323 16.71 12.90 18.99
CA ASN A 323 17.32 14.09 19.55
C ASN A 323 18.25 14.72 18.51
N LEU A 324 17.85 15.88 17.99
CA LEU A 324 18.57 16.67 16.98
C LEU A 324 19.34 17.86 17.59
N LYS A 325 19.62 17.86 18.91
CA LYS A 325 20.57 18.85 19.49
C LYS A 325 21.93 18.78 18.79
N ASP A 326 22.33 17.58 18.40
CA ASP A 326 23.45 17.35 17.50
C ASP A 326 22.91 17.09 16.09
N ALA A 327 23.34 17.90 15.13
CA ALA A 327 22.95 17.77 13.73
C ALA A 327 23.41 16.43 13.10
N THR A 328 24.42 15.76 13.64
CA THR A 328 24.83 14.43 13.16
C THR A 328 23.70 13.40 13.29
N ALA A 329 22.77 13.59 14.21
CA ALA A 329 21.61 12.72 14.42
C ALA A 329 20.63 12.72 13.22
N TYR A 330 20.72 13.69 12.29
CA TYR A 330 20.00 13.61 11.01
C TYR A 330 20.39 12.38 10.18
N ALA A 331 21.59 11.82 10.37
CA ALA A 331 21.99 10.57 9.73
C ALA A 331 21.11 9.40 10.21
N LEU A 332 20.81 9.33 11.52
CA LEU A 332 19.89 8.33 12.08
C LEU A 332 18.45 8.54 11.56
N GLY A 333 18.01 9.79 11.45
CA GLY A 333 16.71 10.12 10.87
C GLY A 333 16.59 9.76 9.37
N ASN A 334 17.71 9.76 8.64
CA ASN A 334 17.72 9.35 7.23
C ASN A 334 17.60 7.83 7.06
N GLU A 335 18.09 7.06 8.02
CA GLU A 335 17.89 5.60 8.05
C GLU A 335 16.52 5.19 8.63
N PHE A 336 15.85 6.08 9.38
CA PHE A 336 14.53 5.82 9.94
C PHE A 336 13.42 6.00 8.90
N LYS A 337 12.89 4.90 8.36
CA LYS A 337 11.77 4.89 7.41
C LYS A 337 10.43 5.11 8.12
N LEU A 338 9.66 6.06 7.60
CA LEU A 338 8.29 6.34 8.01
C LEU A 338 7.32 5.38 7.32
N HIS A 339 6.19 5.12 7.98
CA HIS A 339 5.08 4.33 7.47
C HIS A 339 3.89 5.24 7.14
N ALA A 340 2.98 4.73 6.31
CA ALA A 340 1.73 5.41 6.06
C ALA A 340 1.01 5.67 7.40
N GLU A 341 0.43 6.87 7.51
CA GLU A 341 -0.27 7.39 8.69
C GLU A 341 0.62 7.71 9.90
N ASP A 342 1.95 7.63 9.78
CA ASP A 342 2.84 8.14 10.82
C ASP A 342 2.63 9.65 11.03
N ILE A 343 2.68 10.07 12.29
CA ILE A 343 2.66 11.48 12.68
C ILE A 343 4.06 11.86 13.16
N VAL A 344 4.72 12.76 12.43
CA VAL A 344 5.96 13.40 12.85
C VAL A 344 5.60 14.67 13.62
N TYR A 345 5.94 14.70 14.90
CA TYR A 345 5.57 15.78 15.81
C TYR A 345 6.81 16.42 16.46
N ILE A 346 6.94 17.74 16.35
CA ILE A 346 8.06 18.49 16.92
C ILE A 346 7.53 19.36 18.08
N THR A 347 8.06 19.15 19.29
CA THR A 347 7.64 19.94 20.46
C THR A 347 8.23 21.34 20.45
N ALA A 348 7.52 22.29 21.06
CA ALA A 348 8.05 23.62 21.37
C ALA A 348 9.05 23.60 22.54
N ALA A 349 10.11 24.40 22.40
CA ALA A 349 11.10 24.65 23.44
C ALA A 349 10.45 25.14 24.75
N PRO A 350 10.97 24.79 25.93
CA PRO A 350 10.39 25.22 27.20
C PRO A 350 10.23 26.76 27.33
N VAL A 351 11.14 27.54 26.74
CA VAL A 351 11.10 29.01 26.78
C VAL A 351 10.06 29.62 25.83
N THR A 352 9.73 28.95 24.72
CA THR A 352 8.77 29.45 23.72
C THR A 352 7.32 29.22 24.16
N ARG A 353 7.11 28.20 24.99
CA ARG A 353 5.89 28.01 25.79
C ARG A 353 5.62 29.18 26.72
N TRP A 354 6.65 29.65 27.42
CA TRP A 354 6.58 30.82 28.30
C TRP A 354 6.35 32.12 27.52
N ASN A 355 7.01 32.33 26.38
CA ASN A 355 6.77 33.50 25.53
C ASN A 355 5.35 33.54 24.92
N ARG A 356 4.70 32.40 24.66
CA ARG A 356 3.28 32.34 24.23
C ARG A 356 2.32 32.75 25.35
N VAL A 357 2.65 32.41 26.60
CA VAL A 357 1.91 32.90 27.77
C VAL A 357 2.11 34.40 27.93
N ILE A 358 3.35 34.89 27.83
CA ILE A 358 3.68 36.31 27.95
C ILE A 358 3.04 37.13 26.83
N SER A 359 3.07 36.70 25.57
CA SER A 359 2.49 37.47 24.45
C SER A 359 0.96 37.62 24.55
N GLN A 360 0.27 36.62 25.10
CA GLN A 360 -1.16 36.70 25.39
C GLN A 360 -1.45 37.66 26.55
N LEU A 361 -0.59 37.68 27.57
CA LEU A 361 -0.70 38.64 28.68
C LEU A 361 -0.35 40.06 28.24
N THR A 362 0.68 40.27 27.43
CA THR A 362 1.10 41.61 26.98
C THR A 362 0.10 42.26 26.02
N ASN A 363 -0.59 41.48 25.17
CA ASN A 363 -1.68 42.01 24.34
C ASN A 363 -2.88 42.50 25.18
N THR A 364 -3.08 41.89 26.36
CA THR A 364 -4.11 42.31 27.31
C THR A 364 -3.66 43.57 28.06
N ILE A 365 -2.37 43.67 28.40
CA ILE A 365 -1.77 44.83 29.09
C ILE A 365 -1.63 46.05 28.16
N SER A 366 -1.33 45.87 26.87
CA SER A 366 -1.32 46.98 25.90
C SER A 366 -2.72 47.57 25.69
N ASN A 367 -3.77 46.74 25.75
CA ASN A 367 -5.16 47.18 25.71
C ASN A 367 -5.63 47.84 27.01
N SER A 368 -5.11 47.45 28.18
CA SER A 368 -5.41 48.14 29.45
C SER A 368 -4.69 49.48 29.58
N ASN A 369 -3.45 49.59 29.10
CA ASN A 369 -2.72 50.86 29.08
C ASN A 369 -3.33 51.89 28.12
N SER A 370 -4.05 51.45 27.07
CA SER A 370 -4.89 52.34 26.25
C SER A 370 -6.18 52.77 26.94
N LEU A 371 -6.69 52.01 27.92
CA LEU A 371 -7.87 52.39 28.72
C LEU A 371 -7.50 53.36 29.86
N ASP A 372 -6.35 53.19 30.51
CA ASP A 372 -5.90 54.12 31.58
C ASP A 372 -5.53 55.52 31.06
N ASN A 373 -5.12 55.65 29.79
CA ASN A 373 -4.91 56.96 29.17
C ASN A 373 -6.21 57.64 28.68
N ILE A 374 -7.35 56.96 28.72
CA ILE A 374 -8.68 57.54 28.40
C ILE A 374 -9.34 58.16 29.65
N PHE A 375 -8.96 57.71 30.86
CA PHE A 375 -9.52 58.20 32.13
C PHE A 375 -8.65 59.22 32.87
N LYS A 376 -7.53 59.66 32.28
CA LYS A 376 -6.76 60.81 32.77
C LYS A 376 -7.19 62.09 32.04
N PHE A 377 -8.29 62.68 32.50
CA PHE A 377 -8.57 64.10 32.38
C PHE A 377 -8.56 64.74 33.77
#